data_AF-A0A661NB55-F1
#
_entry.id   AF-A0A661NB55-F1
#
_cell.length_a   1.000
_cell.length_b   1.000
_cell.length_c   1.000
_cell.angle_alpha   90.00
_cell.angle_beta   90.00
_cell.angle_gamma   90.00
#
_symmetry.space_group_name_H-M   'P 1'
#
loop_
_entity.id
_entity.type
_entity.pdbx_description
1 polymer ?
#
loop_
_entity_poly.entity_id
_entity_poly.type
_entity_poly.pdbx_seq_one_letter_code
_entity_poly.pdbx_strand_id
1 'polypeptide(L)'
;MKAFKQIILFFFGGAIVGVAIGSVVAPKFVEFRTANQGALCNCREIAEDVTSAYIHSQLGGVVIGGLLGFALWVVLRRKGKLA
;
A
#
# COMPACT_ATOMS: atom_id res chain seq x y z
N MET A 1 20.16 -13.39 14.94
CA MET A 1 19.05 -12.57 15.49
C MET A 1 19.01 -11.12 14.96
N LYS A 2 20.14 -10.39 14.84
CA LYS A 2 20.14 -8.98 14.38
C LYS A 2 19.57 -8.77 12.96
N ALA A 3 19.97 -9.60 12.00
CA ALA A 3 19.49 -9.53 10.62
C ALA A 3 17.98 -9.78 10.49
N PHE A 4 17.42 -10.71 11.28
CA PHE A 4 15.98 -11.02 11.26
C PHE A 4 15.14 -9.82 11.74
N LYS A 5 15.55 -9.16 12.83
CA LYS A 5 14.92 -7.92 13.30
C LYS A 5 14.98 -6.81 12.25
N GLN A 6 16.10 -6.65 11.56
CA GLN A 6 16.23 -5.63 10.51
C GLN A 6 15.32 -5.92 9.31
N ILE A 7 15.24 -7.18 8.85
CA ILE A 7 14.34 -7.57 7.75
C ILE A 7 12.89 -7.22 8.11
N ILE A 8 12.45 -7.61 9.31
CA ILE A 8 11.10 -7.27 9.79
C ILE A 8 10.90 -5.76 9.82
N LEU A 9 11.86 -5.01 10.35
CA LEU A 9 11.73 -3.56 10.52
C LEU A 9 11.66 -2.83 9.17
N PHE A 10 12.46 -3.24 8.19
CA PHE A 10 12.42 -2.68 6.84
C PHE A 10 11.18 -3.13 6.06
N PHE A 11 10.72 -4.37 6.22
CA PHE A 11 9.52 -4.86 5.56
C PHE A 11 8.26 -4.18 6.13
N PHE A 12 8.08 -4.17 7.45
CA PHE A 12 6.94 -3.51 8.08
C PHE A 12 7.02 -1.99 7.94
N GLY A 13 8.21 -1.40 8.05
CA GLY A 13 8.40 0.03 7.79
C GLY A 13 8.03 0.40 6.36
N GLY A 14 8.48 -0.40 5.38
CA GLY A 14 8.10 -0.24 3.98
C GLY A 14 6.60 -0.44 3.74
N ALA A 15 6.00 -1.44 4.37
CA ALA A 15 4.56 -1.73 4.27
C ALA A 15 3.70 -0.57 4.82
N ILE A 16 4.07 0.00 5.98
CA ILE A 16 3.38 1.16 6.57
C ILE A 16 3.43 2.36 5.62
N VAL A 17 4.61 2.64 5.06
CA VAL A 17 4.78 3.71 4.07
C VAL A 17 3.96 3.43 2.80
N GLY A 18 3.96 2.19 2.33
CA GLY A 18 3.17 1.76 1.17
C GLY A 18 1.67 1.89 1.39
N VAL A 19 1.16 1.56 2.57
CA VAL A 19 -0.25 1.77 2.95
C VAL A 19 -0.59 3.25 3.05
N ALA A 20 0.29 4.08 3.62
CA ALA A 20 0.07 5.51 3.72
C ALA A 20 -0.04 6.15 2.33
N ILE A 21 0.88 5.79 1.41
CA ILE A 21 0.83 6.25 0.02
C ILE A 21 -0.43 5.69 -0.68
N GLY A 22 -0.69 4.40 -0.55
CA GLY A 22 -1.88 3.76 -1.11
C GLY A 22 -3.17 4.44 -0.66
N SER A 23 -3.28 4.82 0.62
CA SER A 23 -4.45 5.50 1.17
C SER A 23 -4.61 6.95 0.67
N VAL A 24 -3.53 7.63 0.31
CA VAL A 24 -3.61 8.98 -0.28
C VAL A 24 -3.98 8.93 -1.76
N VAL A 25 -3.55 7.88 -2.46
CA VAL A 25 -3.74 7.75 -3.91
C VAL A 25 -5.07 7.06 -4.24
N ALA A 26 -5.52 6.09 -3.44
CA ALA A 26 -6.79 5.37 -3.61
C ALA A 26 -8.02 6.26 -3.81
N PRO A 27 -8.28 7.32 -3.01
CA PRO A 27 -9.48 8.15 -3.19
C PRO A 27 -9.48 8.89 -4.53
N LYS A 28 -8.31 9.20 -5.11
CA LYS A 28 -8.22 9.83 -6.43
C LYS A 28 -8.67 8.91 -7.57
N PHE A 29 -8.54 7.59 -7.41
CA PHE A 29 -9.03 6.62 -8.37
C PHE A 29 -10.52 6.32 -8.20
N VAL A 30 -11.04 6.48 -6.99
CA VAL A 30 -12.46 6.32 -6.67
C VAL A 30 -13.29 7.45 -7.28
N GLU A 31 -12.86 8.71 -7.17
CA GLU A 31 -13.54 9.86 -7.78
C GLU A 31 -13.70 9.71 -9.31
N PHE A 32 -12.71 9.12 -9.98
CA PHE A 32 -12.78 8.87 -11.42
C PHE A 32 -13.82 7.80 -11.79
N ARG A 33 -14.00 6.81 -10.92
CA ARG A 33 -14.92 5.70 -11.15
C ARG A 33 -16.38 6.11 -10.88
N THR A 34 -16.63 6.91 -9.85
CA THR A 34 -17.97 7.45 -9.55
C THR A 34 -18.41 8.53 -10.54
N ALA A 35 -17.48 9.32 -11.10
CA ALA A 35 -17.80 10.32 -12.13
C ALA A 35 -18.36 9.70 -13.44
N ASN A 36 -18.01 8.45 -13.74
CA ASN A 36 -18.47 7.74 -14.94
C ASN A 36 -19.75 6.91 -14.71
N GLN A 37 -20.17 6.72 -13.46
CA GLN A 37 -21.39 6.00 -13.11
C GLN A 37 -22.47 7.02 -12.79
N GLY A 38 -23.34 7.30 -13.77
CA GLY A 38 -24.38 8.33 -13.70
C GLY A 38 -25.18 8.32 -12.38
N ALA A 39 -25.68 9.49 -12.00
CA ALA A 39 -26.21 9.92 -10.70
C ALA A 39 -27.40 9.13 -10.07
N LEU A 40 -27.58 7.84 -10.37
CA LEU A 40 -28.76 7.05 -10.01
C LEU A 40 -28.45 5.68 -9.38
N CYS A 41 -27.20 5.34 -9.08
CA CYS A 41 -26.88 4.05 -8.45
C CYS A 41 -26.87 4.13 -6.92
N ASN A 42 -27.53 3.13 -6.32
CA ASN A 42 -27.75 2.91 -4.91
C ASN A 42 -26.48 3.24 -4.07
N CYS A 43 -26.53 4.24 -3.19
CA CYS A 43 -25.36 4.69 -2.41
C CYS A 43 -24.67 3.55 -1.64
N ARG A 44 -25.41 2.51 -1.28
CA ARG A 44 -24.90 1.32 -0.60
C ARG A 44 -23.97 0.49 -1.48
N GLU A 45 -24.31 0.33 -2.76
CA GLU A 45 -23.55 -0.47 -3.72
C GLU A 45 -22.26 0.24 -4.14
N ILE A 46 -22.33 1.57 -4.28
CA ILE A 46 -21.14 2.42 -4.49
C ILE A 46 -20.24 2.38 -3.25
N ALA A 47 -20.81 2.47 -2.05
CA ALA A 47 -20.02 2.39 -0.82
C ALA A 47 -19.32 1.02 -0.67
N GLU A 48 -19.99 -0.08 -1.03
CA GLU A 48 -19.39 -1.41 -1.03
C GLU A 48 -18.27 -1.54 -2.08
N ASP A 49 -18.48 -1.08 -3.31
CA ASP A 49 -17.47 -1.16 -4.38
C ASP A 49 -16.25 -0.27 -4.07
N VAL A 50 -16.48 0.92 -3.50
CA VAL A 50 -15.42 1.82 -3.04
C VAL A 50 -14.66 1.22 -1.86
N THR A 51 -15.36 0.62 -0.89
CA THR A 51 -14.71 -0.03 0.26
C THR A 51 -13.86 -1.21 -0.19
N SER A 52 -14.38 -2.04 -1.10
CA SER A 52 -13.65 -3.17 -1.69
C SER A 52 -12.41 -2.71 -2.47
N ALA A 53 -12.55 -1.66 -3.29
CA ALA A 53 -11.44 -1.06 -4.02
C ALA A 53 -10.40 -0.44 -3.07
N TYR A 54 -10.85 0.18 -1.99
CA TYR A 54 -9.98 0.78 -0.98
C TYR A 54 -9.16 -0.30 -0.26
N ILE A 55 -9.80 -1.39 0.18
CA ILE A 55 -9.13 -2.53 0.81
C ILE A 55 -8.13 -3.17 -0.15
N HIS A 56 -8.49 -3.38 -1.42
CA HIS A 56 -7.57 -3.90 -2.42
C HIS A 56 -6.36 -2.98 -2.64
N SER A 57 -6.59 -1.67 -2.71
CA SER A 57 -5.52 -0.70 -2.89
C SER A 57 -4.58 -0.63 -1.68
N GLN A 58 -5.11 -0.77 -0.47
CA GLN A 58 -4.32 -0.86 0.76
C GLN A 58 -3.51 -2.14 0.83
N LEU A 59 -4.11 -3.29 0.50
CA LEU A 59 -3.39 -4.57 0.39
C LEU A 59 -2.28 -4.49 -0.66
N GLY A 60 -2.56 -3.89 -1.82
CA GLY A 60 -1.54 -3.60 -2.84
C GLY A 60 -0.41 -2.71 -2.30
N GLY A 61 -0.76 -1.67 -1.54
CA GLY A 61 0.18 -0.79 -0.85
C GLY A 61 1.06 -1.52 0.17
N VAL A 62 0.50 -2.44 0.97
CA VAL A 62 1.27 -3.30 1.89
C VAL A 62 2.28 -4.14 1.13
N VAL A 63 1.84 -4.83 0.07
CA VAL A 63 2.68 -5.76 -0.69
C VAL A 63 3.81 -5.01 -1.39
N ILE A 64 3.49 -3.92 -2.11
CA ILE A 64 4.48 -3.11 -2.82
C ILE A 64 5.43 -2.44 -1.84
N GLY A 65 4.90 -1.83 -0.77
CA GLY A 65 5.69 -1.17 0.26
C GLY A 65 6.64 -2.15 0.97
N GLY A 66 6.16 -3.34 1.31
CA GLY A 66 6.97 -4.39 1.94
C GLY A 66 8.10 -4.88 1.02
N LEU A 67 7.80 -5.12 -0.26
CA LEU A 67 8.81 -5.52 -1.26
C LEU A 67 9.87 -4.44 -1.48
N LEU A 68 9.47 -3.16 -1.57
CA LEU A 68 10.40 -2.04 -1.70
C LEU A 68 11.26 -1.86 -0.44
N GLY A 69 10.66 -2.00 0.75
CA GLY A 69 11.38 -1.98 2.02
C GLY A 69 12.42 -3.10 2.10
N PHE A 70 12.05 -4.32 1.66
CA PHE A 70 12.98 -5.44 1.58
C PHE A 70 14.10 -5.20 0.56
N ALA A 71 13.78 -4.69 -0.63
CA ALA A 71 14.78 -4.35 -1.65
C ALA A 71 15.78 -3.30 -1.13
N LEU A 72 15.28 -2.28 -0.43
CA LEU A 72 16.11 -1.25 0.21
C LEU A 72 17.07 -1.87 1.24
N TRP A 73 16.58 -2.78 2.07
CA TRP A 73 17.41 -3.51 3.02
C TRP A 73 18.51 -4.32 2.33
N VAL A 74 18.19 -5.05 1.23
CA VAL A 74 19.18 -5.81 0.45
C VAL A 74 20.27 -4.88 -0.10
N VAL A 75 19.89 -3.73 -0.65
CA VAL A 75 20.84 -2.74 -1.19
C VAL A 75 21.73 -2.16 -0.09
N LEU A 76 21.15 -1.76 1.04
CA LEU A 76 21.91 -1.20 2.17
C LEU A 76 22.86 -2.22 2.79
N ARG A 77 22.45 -3.49 2.85
CA ARG A 77 23.30 -4.60 3.31
C ARG A 77 24.44 -4.88 2.35
N ARG A 78 24.19 -4.89 1.03
CA ARG A 78 25.25 -5.03 0.01
C ARG A 78 26.25 -3.88 0.04
N LYS A 79 25.80 -2.66 0.39
CA LYS A 79 26.68 -1.50 0.56
C LYS A 79 27.46 -1.47 1.88
N GLY A 80 27.36 -2.52 2.71
CA GLY A 80 28.04 -2.59 4.01
C GLY A 80 27.53 -1.58 5.03
N LYS A 81 26.40 -0.91 4.77
CA LYS A 81 25.79 0.08 5.67
C LYS A 81 24.94 -0.55 6.77
N LEU A 82 24.70 -1.86 6.70
CA LEU A 82 24.00 -2.64 7.71
C LEU A 82 24.91 -3.81 8.14
N ALA A 83 25.16 -3.89 9.44
CA ALA A 83 25.96 -4.91 10.10
C ALA A 83 25.19 -6.23 10.29
#